data_AF-A0A3D5V9Q1-F1
#
_entry.id   AF-A0A3D5V9Q1-F1
#
_cell.length_a   1.000
_cell.length_b   1.000
_cell.length_c   1.000
_cell.angle_alpha   90.00
_cell.angle_beta   90.00
_cell.angle_gamma   90.00
#
_symmetry.space_group_name_H-M   'P 1'
#
loop_
_entity.id
_entity.type
_entity.pdbx_description
1 polymer ?
#
loop_
_entity_poly.entity_id
_entity_poly.type
_entity_poly.pdbx_seq_one_letter_code
_entity_poly.pdbx_strand_id
1 'polypeptide(L)'
;MNKIKDFFKIFFRSYSQKGIYKEAAALTFVTLLGFVPFVILFLFLLPELPFLQIGTNFSELLLKVFLPSSAEQITVIIKQIASQKIPFNFLSFIILLFSSYSLFKIINDSFDNILNVHELKRKDFLNNFVKFLGMTLFGGLLILILFSATSLPFF
;
A
#
# COMPACT_ATOMS: atom_id res chain seq x y z
N MET A 1 36.20 22.65 -7.80
CA MET A 1 36.19 21.45 -6.94
C MET A 1 35.58 21.68 -5.55
N ASN A 2 35.87 22.78 -4.85
CA ASN A 2 35.30 23.05 -3.50
C ASN A 2 33.77 23.16 -3.44
N LYS A 3 33.12 23.83 -4.40
CA LYS A 3 31.65 24.00 -4.40
C LYS A 3 30.85 22.70 -4.39
N ILE A 4 31.37 21.65 -5.03
CA ILE A 4 30.71 20.33 -5.08
C ILE A 4 30.79 19.65 -3.70
N LYS A 5 31.97 19.70 -3.06
CA LYS A 5 32.17 19.16 -1.71
C LYS A 5 31.28 19.87 -0.68
N ASP A 6 31.17 21.19 -0.80
CA ASP A 6 30.31 21.99 0.07
C ASP A 6 28.82 21.67 -0.15
N PHE A 7 28.39 21.51 -1.41
CA PHE A 7 27.03 21.05 -1.73
C PHE A 7 26.72 19.70 -1.08
N PHE A 8 27.56 18.68 -1.27
CA PHE A 8 27.33 17.36 -0.66
C PHE A 8 27.33 17.42 0.87
N LYS A 9 28.21 18.22 1.47
CA LYS A 9 28.22 18.42 2.93
C LYS A 9 26.92 19.02 3.43
N ILE A 10 26.40 20.05 2.75
CA ILE A 10 25.12 20.68 3.08
C ILE A 10 23.96 19.71 2.85
N PHE A 11 23.97 19.00 1.73
CA PHE A 11 22.94 18.00 1.38
C PHE A 11 22.85 16.90 2.44
N PHE A 12 23.96 16.22 2.76
CA PHE A 12 23.97 15.15 3.75
C PHE A 12 23.61 15.65 5.15
N ARG A 13 24.06 16.85 5.52
CA ARG A 13 23.66 17.48 6.78
C ARG A 13 22.16 17.73 6.82
N SER A 14 21.58 18.32 5.76
CA SER A 14 20.13 18.57 5.69
C SER A 14 19.33 17.28 5.64
N TYR A 15 19.76 16.28 4.87
CA TYR A 15 19.13 14.97 4.74
C TYR A 15 19.08 14.23 6.10
N SER A 16 20.18 14.27 6.85
CA SER A 16 20.28 13.66 8.18
C SER A 16 19.50 14.44 9.24
N GLN A 17 19.64 15.78 9.28
CA GLN A 17 18.94 16.63 10.26
C GLN A 17 17.41 16.57 10.10
N LYS A 18 16.91 16.46 8.87
CA LYS A 18 15.48 16.28 8.60
C LYS A 18 14.98 14.84 8.82
N GLY A 19 15.86 13.90 9.19
CA GLY A 19 15.48 12.52 9.50
C GLY A 19 14.91 11.74 8.31
N ILE A 20 15.19 12.14 7.07
CA ILE A 20 14.57 11.58 5.86
C ILE A 20 14.82 10.06 5.75
N TYR A 21 16.00 9.60 6.15
CA TYR A 21 16.32 8.16 6.15
C TYR A 21 15.45 7.36 7.13
N LYS A 22 15.13 7.93 8.29
CA LYS A 22 14.27 7.29 9.30
C LYS A 22 12.84 7.22 8.80
N GLU A 23 12.37 8.30 8.18
CA GLU A 23 11.04 8.37 7.56
C GLU A 23 10.91 7.35 6.42
N ALA A 24 11.91 7.26 5.54
CA ALA A 24 11.92 6.28 4.44
C ALA A 24 12.01 4.83 4.93
N ALA A 25 12.79 4.56 5.97
CA ALA A 25 12.87 3.24 6.59
C ALA A 25 11.53 2.83 7.22
N ALA A 26 10.89 3.75 7.97
CA ALA A 26 9.56 3.52 8.53
C ALA A 26 8.52 3.32 7.41
N LEU A 27 8.59 4.11 6.35
CA LEU A 27 7.68 4.00 5.21
C LEU A 27 7.78 2.63 4.53
N THR A 28 8.98 2.06 4.41
CA THR A 28 9.18 0.69 3.91
C THR A 28 8.42 -0.35 4.74
N PHE A 29 8.47 -0.22 6.07
CA PHE A 29 7.73 -1.12 6.95
C PHE A 29 6.22 -0.90 6.88
N VAL A 30 5.78 0.36 6.83
CA VAL A 30 4.36 0.73 6.75
C VAL A 30 3.74 0.25 5.43
N THR A 31 4.43 0.39 4.30
CA THR A 31 3.91 -0.08 3.00
C THR A 31 3.83 -1.60 2.96
N LEU A 32 4.81 -2.29 3.54
CA LEU A 32 4.84 -3.74 3.69
C LEU A 32 3.69 -4.24 4.60
N LEU A 33 3.40 -3.55 5.71
CA LEU A 33 2.23 -3.84 6.55
C LEU A 33 0.91 -3.48 5.85
N GLY A 34 0.88 -2.39 5.10
CA GLY A 34 -0.31 -1.95 4.36
C GLY A 34 -0.74 -2.93 3.28
N PHE A 35 0.15 -3.83 2.89
CA PHE A 35 -0.16 -4.95 2.03
C PHE A 35 -1.16 -5.95 2.66
N VAL A 36 -1.19 -6.09 3.98
CA VAL A 36 -2.10 -7.02 4.69
C VAL A 36 -3.59 -6.68 4.46
N PRO A 37 -4.08 -5.48 4.85
CA PRO A 37 -5.48 -5.11 4.61
C PRO A 37 -5.80 -5.05 3.10
N PHE A 38 -4.80 -4.76 2.27
CA PHE A 38 -4.96 -4.81 0.82
C PHE A 38 -5.28 -6.22 0.32
N VAL A 39 -4.50 -7.23 0.71
CA VAL A 39 -4.77 -8.63 0.32
C VAL A 39 -6.11 -9.11 0.85
N ILE A 40 -6.46 -8.74 2.10
CA ILE A 40 -7.76 -9.06 2.70
C ILE A 40 -8.90 -8.51 1.82
N LEU A 41 -8.82 -7.25 1.40
CA LEU A 41 -9.82 -6.64 0.53
C LEU A 41 -9.96 -7.38 -0.80
N PHE A 42 -8.84 -7.82 -1.39
CA PHE A 42 -8.85 -8.57 -2.65
C PHE A 42 -9.43 -9.98 -2.48
N LEU A 43 -9.09 -10.68 -1.40
CA LEU A 43 -9.65 -12.00 -1.09
C LEU A 43 -11.16 -11.95 -0.83
N PHE A 44 -11.68 -10.83 -0.33
CA PHE A 44 -13.12 -10.65 -0.10
C PHE A 44 -13.86 -10.14 -1.34
N LEU A 45 -13.37 -9.10 -2.01
CA LEU A 45 -14.11 -8.44 -3.09
C LEU A 45 -14.09 -9.24 -4.39
N LEU A 46 -12.95 -9.82 -4.78
CA LEU A 46 -12.81 -10.41 -6.12
C LEU A 46 -13.65 -11.67 -6.35
N PRO A 47 -13.77 -12.63 -5.40
CA PRO A 47 -14.61 -13.81 -5.59
C PRO A 47 -16.11 -13.48 -5.74
N GLU A 48 -16.57 -12.34 -5.24
CA GLU A 48 -17.96 -11.88 -5.38
C GLU A 48 -18.25 -11.26 -6.75
N LEU A 49 -17.23 -10.99 -7.58
CA LEU A 49 -17.42 -10.37 -8.89
C LEU A 49 -17.82 -11.42 -9.93
N PRO A 50 -19.05 -11.35 -10.47
CA PRO A 50 -19.63 -12.43 -11.30
C PRO A 50 -18.93 -12.60 -12.66
N PHE A 51 -18.18 -11.59 -13.11
CA PHE A 51 -17.48 -11.60 -14.40
C PHE A 51 -16.08 -12.21 -14.34
N LEU A 52 -15.54 -12.41 -13.13
CA LEU A 52 -14.26 -13.05 -12.93
C LEU A 52 -14.56 -14.50 -12.57
N GLN A 53 -14.40 -15.44 -13.52
CA GLN A 53 -14.42 -16.88 -13.24
C GLN A 53 -13.14 -17.29 -12.52
N ILE A 54 -12.95 -16.75 -11.32
CA ILE A 54 -11.73 -16.95 -10.56
C ILE A 54 -11.77 -18.37 -10.00
N GLY A 55 -11.03 -19.28 -10.63
CA GLY A 55 -10.91 -20.66 -10.18
C GLY A 55 -10.33 -20.77 -8.76
N THR A 56 -10.31 -21.99 -8.24
CA THR A 56 -9.84 -22.34 -6.88
C THR A 56 -8.40 -21.91 -6.55
N ASN A 57 -7.64 -21.46 -7.53
CA ASN A 57 -6.21 -21.10 -7.41
C ASN A 57 -5.99 -19.58 -7.30
N PHE A 58 -7.03 -18.79 -7.05
CA PHE A 58 -6.91 -17.33 -6.93
C PHE A 58 -5.92 -16.90 -5.86
N SER A 59 -6.01 -17.51 -4.68
CA SER A 59 -5.12 -17.22 -3.57
C SER A 59 -3.67 -17.47 -3.98
N GLU A 60 -3.39 -18.51 -4.77
CA GLU A 60 -2.03 -18.79 -5.25
C GLU A 60 -1.55 -17.76 -6.28
N LEU A 61 -2.41 -17.30 -7.18
CA LEU A 61 -2.10 -16.22 -8.12
C LEU A 61 -1.84 -14.89 -7.41
N LEU A 62 -2.66 -14.54 -6.42
CA LEU A 62 -2.43 -13.35 -5.58
C LEU A 62 -1.10 -13.44 -4.84
N LEU A 63 -0.84 -14.59 -4.20
CA LEU A 63 0.41 -14.82 -3.48
C LEU A 63 1.62 -14.73 -4.43
N LYS A 64 1.52 -15.25 -5.65
CA LYS A 64 2.61 -15.25 -6.63
C LYS A 64 2.88 -13.86 -7.23
N VAL A 65 1.82 -13.11 -7.54
CA VAL A 65 1.95 -11.81 -8.22
C VAL A 65 2.30 -10.69 -7.23
N PHE A 66 1.74 -10.73 -6.03
CA PHE A 66 1.80 -9.58 -5.13
C PHE A 66 2.71 -9.75 -3.92
N LEU A 67 3.18 -10.95 -3.54
CA LEU A 67 4.23 -11.03 -2.51
C LEU A 67 5.61 -10.78 -3.13
N PRO A 68 6.25 -9.64 -2.82
CA PRO A 68 7.64 -9.47 -3.17
C PRO A 68 8.48 -10.48 -2.37
N SER A 69 9.51 -11.05 -2.99
CA SER A 69 10.43 -12.00 -2.36
C SER A 69 11.11 -11.46 -1.10
N SER A 70 11.19 -10.14 -0.96
CA SER A 70 11.68 -9.43 0.23
C SER A 70 10.76 -9.51 1.46
N ALA A 71 9.55 -10.04 1.32
CA ALA A 71 8.51 -10.06 2.37
C ALA A 71 8.26 -11.47 2.94
N GLU A 72 9.28 -12.33 2.97
CA GLU A 72 9.15 -13.73 3.40
C GLU A 72 8.52 -13.89 4.80
N GLN A 73 8.82 -12.98 5.72
CA GLN A 73 8.22 -12.95 7.07
C GLN A 73 6.72 -12.63 7.06
N ILE A 74 6.24 -11.84 6.10
CA ILE A 74 4.82 -11.51 5.94
C ILE A 74 4.07 -12.58 5.14
N THR A 75 4.77 -13.38 4.33
CA THR A 75 4.20 -14.53 3.62
C THR A 75 3.44 -15.47 4.53
N VAL A 76 3.96 -15.76 5.73
CA VAL A 76 3.30 -16.64 6.71
C VAL A 76 1.97 -16.03 7.16
N ILE A 77 1.95 -14.73 7.46
CA ILE A 77 0.75 -13.98 7.88
C ILE A 77 -0.29 -14.00 6.76
N ILE A 78 0.11 -13.70 5.52
CA ILE A 78 -0.82 -13.67 4.38
C ILE A 78 -1.36 -15.07 4.06
N LYS A 79 -0.51 -16.12 4.10
CA LYS A 79 -0.96 -17.50 3.90
C LYS A 79 -1.95 -17.94 4.98
N GLN A 80 -1.72 -17.55 6.23
CA GLN A 80 -2.64 -17.82 7.33
C GLN A 80 -3.97 -17.08 7.13
N ILE A 81 -3.95 -15.83 6.67
CA ILE A 81 -5.16 -15.08 6.35
C ILE A 81 -5.90 -15.69 5.17
N ALA A 82 -5.20 -16.17 4.13
CA ALA A 82 -5.83 -16.80 2.98
C ALA A 82 -6.44 -18.18 3.31
N SER A 83 -5.83 -18.93 4.24
CA SER A 83 -6.35 -20.23 4.69
C SER A 83 -7.46 -20.08 5.74
N GLN A 84 -7.43 -19.02 6.54
CA GLN A 84 -8.53 -18.64 7.40
C GLN A 84 -9.62 -17.99 6.54
N LYS A 85 -10.74 -18.69 6.35
CA LYS A 85 -11.97 -18.06 5.87
C LYS A 85 -12.49 -17.13 6.95
N ILE A 86 -11.85 -15.97 7.14
CA ILE A 86 -12.30 -14.93 8.04
C ILE A 86 -13.71 -14.56 7.54
N PRO A 87 -14.78 -14.80 8.31
CA PRO A 87 -16.10 -14.43 7.86
C PRO A 87 -16.15 -12.91 7.72
N PHE A 88 -16.44 -12.43 6.52
CA PHE A 88 -16.67 -11.01 6.30
C PHE A 88 -17.95 -10.62 7.04
N ASN A 89 -17.78 -9.96 8.18
CA ASN A 89 -18.88 -9.36 8.92
C ASN A 89 -18.69 -7.84 8.95
N PHE A 90 -19.76 -7.11 9.24
CA PHE A 90 -19.76 -5.65 9.23
C PHE A 90 -18.68 -5.04 10.14
N LEU A 91 -18.36 -5.70 11.25
CA LEU A 91 -17.31 -5.26 12.16
C LEU A 91 -15.90 -5.37 11.53
N SER A 92 -15.59 -6.51 10.91
CA SER A 92 -14.34 -6.72 10.17
C SER A 92 -14.16 -5.70 9.04
N PHE A 93 -15.25 -5.34 8.35
CA PHE A 93 -15.22 -4.28 7.34
C PHE A 93 -14.87 -2.91 7.92
N ILE A 94 -15.46 -2.52 9.05
CA ILE A 94 -15.15 -1.24 9.72
C ILE A 94 -13.67 -1.21 10.13
N ILE A 95 -13.18 -2.27 10.76
CA ILE A 95 -11.78 -2.36 11.18
C ILE A 95 -10.83 -2.24 9.98
N LEU A 96 -11.16 -2.92 8.88
CA LEU A 96 -10.40 -2.87 7.64
C LEU A 96 -10.35 -1.44 7.07
N LEU A 97 -11.49 -0.76 7.04
CA LEU A 97 -11.62 0.61 6.52
C LEU A 97 -10.82 1.61 7.37
N PHE A 98 -10.94 1.53 8.71
CA PHE A 98 -10.16 2.36 9.61
C PHE A 98 -8.65 2.11 9.49
N SER A 99 -8.25 0.85 9.39
CA SER A 99 -6.84 0.47 9.24
C SER A 99 -6.27 0.97 7.93
N SER A 100 -7.00 0.78 6.82
CA SER A 100 -6.62 1.26 5.49
C SER A 100 -6.48 2.77 5.45
N TYR A 101 -7.44 3.52 6.01
CA TYR A 101 -7.36 4.98 6.08
C TYR A 101 -6.18 5.46 6.93
N SER A 102 -5.92 4.79 8.06
CA SER A 102 -4.78 5.12 8.93
C SER A 102 -3.45 4.91 8.21
N LEU A 103 -3.28 3.79 7.51
CA LEU A 103 -2.10 3.51 6.70
C LEU A 103 -1.92 4.52 5.56
N PHE A 104 -3.00 4.84 4.84
CA PHE A 104 -2.98 5.87 3.81
C PHE A 104 -2.47 7.21 4.37
N LYS A 105 -2.98 7.62 5.53
CA LYS A 105 -2.57 8.87 6.18
C LYS A 105 -1.09 8.85 6.55
N ILE A 106 -0.60 7.75 7.14
CA ILE A 106 0.82 7.59 7.49
C ILE A 106 1.68 7.70 6.23
N ILE A 107 1.34 6.96 5.17
CA ILE A 107 2.07 6.99 3.89
C ILE A 107 2.11 8.41 3.31
N ASN A 108 0.96 9.09 3.23
CA ASN A 108 0.88 10.44 2.68
C ASN A 108 1.68 11.45 3.53
N ASP A 109 1.51 11.43 4.86
CA ASP A 109 2.26 12.31 5.76
C ASP A 109 3.77 12.03 5.68
N SER A 110 4.20 10.77 5.51
CA SER A 110 5.62 10.43 5.29
C SER A 110 6.17 10.94 3.97
N PHE A 111 5.41 10.88 2.87
CA PHE A 111 5.83 11.51 1.62
C PHE A 111 5.93 13.04 1.75
N ASP A 112 4.97 13.67 2.44
CA ASP A 112 5.04 15.11 2.71
C ASP A 112 6.28 15.48 3.52
N ASN A 113 6.66 14.64 4.49
CA ASN A 113 7.87 14.79 5.30
C ASN A 113 9.15 14.65 4.46
N ILE A 114 9.22 13.61 3.63
CA ILE A 114 10.36 13.34 2.75
C ILE A 114 10.53 14.48 1.72
N LEU A 115 9.44 14.95 1.12
CA LEU A 115 9.42 15.97 0.08
C LEU A 115 9.33 17.40 0.63
N ASN A 116 9.19 17.57 1.95
CA ASN A 116 9.12 18.85 2.65
C ASN A 116 7.99 19.77 2.12
N VAL A 117 6.78 19.21 1.93
CA VAL A 117 5.60 19.92 1.33
C VAL A 117 4.69 20.54 2.41
N HIS A 118 5.25 20.92 3.55
CA HIS A 118 4.48 21.32 4.74
C HIS A 118 3.71 22.63 4.62
N GLU A 119 4.08 23.53 3.69
CA GLU A 119 3.57 24.91 3.67
C GLU A 119 2.21 25.13 2.98
N LEU A 120 1.65 24.11 2.30
CA LEU A 120 0.43 24.29 1.48
C LEU A 120 -0.85 23.68 2.06
N LYS A 121 -0.81 23.02 3.22
CA LYS A 121 -1.94 22.17 3.66
C LYS A 121 -2.75 22.78 4.80
N ARG A 122 -3.87 23.42 4.47
CA ARG A 122 -5.04 23.43 5.35
C ARG A 122 -5.57 21.98 5.40
N LYS A 123 -5.23 21.24 6.46
CA LYS A 123 -5.59 19.81 6.61
C LYS A 123 -7.10 19.67 6.90
N ASP A 124 -7.92 19.82 5.86
CA ASP A 124 -9.34 19.49 5.94
C ASP A 124 -9.53 17.96 5.89
N PHE A 125 -10.29 17.43 6.84
CA PHE A 125 -10.61 16.01 6.94
C PHE A 125 -11.30 15.52 5.66
N LEU A 126 -12.22 16.31 5.11
CA LEU A 126 -12.95 15.95 3.89
C LEU A 126 -12.00 15.80 2.69
N ASN A 127 -11.03 16.70 2.54
CA ASN A 127 -10.04 16.62 1.46
C ASN A 127 -9.17 15.37 1.58
N ASN A 128 -8.72 15.02 2.78
CA ASN A 128 -7.93 13.80 3.00
C ASN A 128 -8.76 12.54 2.76
N PHE A 129 -10.03 12.54 3.14
CA PHE A 129 -10.94 11.42 2.88
C PHE A 129 -11.23 11.24 1.38
N VAL A 130 -11.44 12.34 0.64
CA VAL A 130 -11.60 12.30 -0.83
C VAL A 130 -10.34 11.80 -1.51
N LYS A 131 -9.15 12.22 -1.06
CA LYS A 131 -7.87 11.69 -1.57
C LYS A 131 -7.70 10.20 -1.30
N PHE A 132 -8.06 9.76 -0.09
CA PHE A 132 -8.05 8.35 0.27
C PHE A 132 -8.95 7.53 -0.67
N LEU A 133 -10.20 7.96 -0.85
CA LEU A 133 -11.15 7.28 -1.75
C LEU A 133 -10.64 7.28 -3.20
N GLY A 134 -10.22 8.44 -3.71
CA GLY A 134 -9.70 8.56 -5.07
C GLY A 134 -8.52 7.63 -5.30
N MET A 135 -7.49 7.70 -4.44
CA MET A 135 -6.29 6.87 -4.58
C MET A 135 -6.61 5.37 -4.47
N THR A 136 -7.51 4.99 -3.57
CA THR A 136 -7.90 3.59 -3.36
C THR A 136 -8.68 3.03 -4.54
N LEU A 137 -9.64 3.80 -5.08
CA LEU A 137 -10.43 3.42 -6.26
C LEU A 137 -9.57 3.36 -7.52
N PHE A 138 -8.77 4.39 -7.79
CA PHE A 138 -7.87 4.41 -8.95
C PHE A 138 -6.80 3.31 -8.85
N GLY A 139 -6.22 3.10 -7.68
CA GLY A 139 -5.26 2.01 -7.45
C GLY A 139 -5.92 0.64 -7.67
N GLY A 140 -7.10 0.41 -7.10
CA GLY A 140 -7.87 -0.81 -7.31
C GLY A 140 -8.20 -1.06 -8.78
N LEU A 141 -8.65 -0.03 -9.51
CA LEU A 141 -8.91 -0.12 -10.96
C LEU A 141 -7.65 -0.45 -11.76
N LEU A 142 -6.52 0.21 -11.47
CA LEU A 142 -5.23 -0.11 -12.12
C LEU A 142 -4.84 -1.56 -11.89
N ILE A 143 -5.02 -2.06 -10.67
CA ILE A 143 -4.73 -3.46 -10.34
C ILE A 143 -5.66 -4.41 -11.08
N LEU A 144 -6.96 -4.11 -11.17
CA LEU A 144 -7.90 -4.91 -11.96
C LEU A 144 -7.46 -4.98 -13.42
N ILE A 145 -7.06 -3.85 -14.02
CA ILE A 145 -6.54 -3.81 -15.39
C ILE A 145 -5.27 -4.65 -15.54
N LEU A 146 -4.31 -4.51 -14.61
CA LEU A 146 -3.07 -5.30 -14.61
C LEU A 146 -3.34 -6.80 -14.47
N PHE A 147 -4.27 -7.19 -13.59
CA PHE A 147 -4.66 -8.58 -13.39
C PHE A 147 -5.36 -9.12 -14.63
N SER A 148 -6.31 -8.38 -15.20
CA SER A 148 -6.95 -8.74 -16.48
C SER A 148 -5.90 -8.92 -17.58
N ALA A 149 -4.95 -7.99 -17.72
CA ALA A 149 -3.88 -8.08 -18.70
C ALA A 149 -2.95 -9.29 -18.49
N THR A 150 -2.66 -9.66 -17.24
CA THR A 150 -1.79 -10.81 -16.91
C THR A 150 -2.53 -12.15 -16.97
N SER A 151 -3.84 -12.13 -16.71
CA SER A 151 -4.73 -13.31 -16.77
C SER A 151 -5.17 -13.66 -18.19
N LEU A 152 -5.03 -12.74 -19.15
CA LEU A 152 -5.09 -13.07 -20.56
C LEU A 152 -3.92 -14.01 -20.86
N PRO A 153 -4.17 -15.22 -21.39
CA PRO A 153 -3.09 -16.06 -21.84
C PRO A 153 -2.41 -15.31 -23.00
N PHE A 154 -1.24 -14.73 -22.73
CA PHE A 154 -0.29 -14.48 -23.80
C PHE A 154 0.00 -15.86 -24.40
N PHE A 155 -0.47 -16.05 -25.65
CA PHE A 155 -0.28 -17.26 -26.45
C PHE A 155 1.16 -17.76 -26.41
#